data_AF-A0A8C0HYX5-F1
#
_entry.id   AF-A0A8C0HYX5-F1
#
_cell.length_a   1.000
_cell.length_b   1.000
_cell.length_c   1.000
_cell.angle_alpha   90.00
_cell.angle_beta   90.00
_cell.angle_gamma   90.00
#
_symmetry.space_group_name_H-M   'P 1'
#
loop_
_entity.id
_entity.type
_entity.pdbx_description
1 polymer ?
#
loop_
_entity_poly.entity_id
_entity_poly.type
_entity_poly.pdbx_seq_one_letter_code
_entity_poly.pdbx_strand_id
1 'polypeptide(L)'
;MKILDVGCGGGLLTEPGGSLFITTINKTQLSYALGIVFSEQIAGIVPKGTHTWEKFVSPEKLESILESNGLSVQTVAGMLYNPFSGYWHWSENTSLNYAAHAVKSSIQEHPAPAEFALKEETEELRTETSTNSGVHEELKK
;
A
#
# COMPACT_ATOMS: atom_id res chain seq x y z
N MET A 1 -10.21 -10.21 17.04
CA MET A 1 -9.21 -10.62 16.04
C MET A 1 -7.99 -9.69 16.18
N LYS A 2 -6.93 -10.14 16.86
CA LYS A 2 -5.63 -9.48 16.88
C LYS A 2 -4.73 -10.33 15.99
N ILE A 3 -4.50 -9.92 14.76
CA ILE A 3 -3.37 -10.41 13.98
C ILE A 3 -2.72 -9.15 13.39
N LEU A 4 -1.88 -8.57 14.22
CA LEU A 4 -0.87 -7.61 13.83
C LEU A 4 0.39 -8.18 14.47
N ASP A 5 1.10 -9.03 13.74
CA ASP A 5 2.51 -9.28 14.02
C ASP A 5 3.29 -8.73 12.83
N VAL A 6 3.27 -7.39 12.74
CA VAL A 6 4.40 -6.68 12.15
C VAL A 6 5.46 -6.74 13.25
N GLY A 7 6.25 -7.81 13.24
CA GLY A 7 7.39 -8.01 14.14
C GLY A 7 8.48 -7.01 13.81
N CYS A 8 8.25 -5.74 14.12
CA CYS A 8 9.21 -4.65 14.07
C CYS A 8 9.96 -4.68 15.40
N GLY A 9 11.06 -5.43 15.49
CA GLY A 9 12.11 -5.08 16.44
C GLY A 9 12.64 -3.71 16.00
N GLY A 10 12.27 -2.63 16.71
CA GLY A 10 12.35 -1.24 16.26
C GLY A 10 13.71 -0.67 15.82
N GLY A 11 14.79 -1.47 15.81
CA GLY A 11 16.09 -1.12 15.23
C GLY A 11 16.44 -1.88 13.94
N LEU A 12 15.79 -3.02 13.63
CA LEU A 12 16.18 -3.83 12.47
C LEU A 12 15.68 -3.27 11.14
N LEU A 13 14.45 -2.73 11.08
CA LEU A 13 13.86 -2.25 9.81
C LEU A 13 14.52 -0.96 9.29
N THR A 14 15.25 -0.25 10.14
CA THR A 14 15.99 0.97 9.78
C THR A 14 17.36 0.66 9.20
N GLU A 15 17.92 -0.52 9.45
CA GLU A 15 19.23 -0.91 8.98
C GLU A 15 19.12 -1.74 7.68
N PRO A 16 20.04 -1.54 6.72
CA PRO A 16 20.26 -2.47 5.62
C PRO A 16 20.31 -3.93 6.10
N GLY A 17 19.56 -4.81 5.44
CA GLY A 17 19.47 -6.23 5.81
C GLY A 17 18.40 -6.54 6.87
N GLY A 18 17.70 -5.54 7.40
CA GLY A 18 16.55 -5.74 8.28
C GLY A 18 15.42 -6.55 7.67
N SER A 19 14.89 -7.54 8.38
CA SER A 19 13.76 -8.35 7.92
C SER A 19 12.41 -7.80 8.39
N LEU A 20 11.43 -7.83 7.48
CA LEU A 20 10.03 -7.51 7.71
C LEU A 20 9.18 -8.74 7.40
N PHE A 21 8.31 -9.13 8.34
CA PHE A 21 7.30 -10.16 8.13
C PHE A 21 5.91 -9.53 8.21
N ILE A 22 5.04 -9.86 7.27
CA ILE A 22 3.67 -9.35 7.19
C ILE A 22 2.72 -10.52 6.99
N THR A 23 1.63 -10.57 7.73
CA THR A 23 0.53 -11.51 7.50
C THR A 23 -0.76 -10.74 7.20
N THR A 24 -1.49 -11.10 6.15
CA THR A 24 -2.72 -10.38 5.77
C THR A 24 -3.69 -11.26 4.98
N ILE A 25 -4.91 -10.75 4.79
CA ILE A 25 -5.96 -11.36 3.96
C ILE A 25 -5.83 -10.81 2.54
N ASN A 26 -5.77 -11.71 1.55
CA ASN A 26 -5.72 -11.35 0.15
C ASN A 26 -7.02 -10.70 -0.30
N LYS A 27 -6.95 -9.77 -1.26
CA LYS A 27 -8.10 -9.14 -1.90
C LYS A 27 -8.63 -10.00 -3.05
N THR A 28 -9.27 -11.13 -2.74
CA THR A 28 -9.90 -12.01 -3.73
C THR A 28 -11.40 -12.18 -3.45
N GLN A 29 -12.17 -12.60 -4.46
CA GLN A 29 -13.58 -12.90 -4.25
C GLN A 29 -13.77 -14.06 -3.26
N LEU A 30 -12.82 -14.99 -3.22
CA LEU A 30 -12.84 -16.13 -2.31
C LEU A 30 -12.64 -15.69 -0.85
N SER A 31 -11.69 -14.79 -0.59
CA SER A 31 -11.46 -14.25 0.76
C SER A 31 -12.59 -13.36 1.23
N TYR A 32 -13.26 -12.64 0.33
CA TYR A 32 -14.49 -11.92 0.65
C TYR A 32 -15.60 -12.89 1.10
N ALA A 33 -15.86 -13.92 0.29
CA ALA A 33 -16.92 -14.89 0.56
C ALA A 33 -16.67 -15.67 1.86
N LEU A 34 -15.45 -16.18 2.07
CA LEU A 34 -15.14 -17.00 3.25
C LEU A 34 -14.79 -16.16 4.49
N GLY A 35 -14.01 -15.10 4.31
CA GLY A 35 -13.54 -14.25 5.41
C GLY A 35 -14.61 -13.33 5.96
N ILE A 36 -15.44 -12.73 5.10
CA ILE A 36 -16.47 -11.77 5.55
C ILE A 36 -17.83 -12.44 5.62
N VAL A 37 -18.35 -12.94 4.49
CA VAL A 37 -19.74 -13.42 4.42
C VAL A 37 -19.92 -14.67 5.27
N PHE A 38 -19.10 -15.69 5.07
CA PHE A 38 -19.23 -16.94 5.80
C PHE A 38 -18.89 -16.76 7.28
N SER A 39 -17.73 -16.18 7.60
CA SER A 39 -17.25 -16.13 8.99
C SER A 39 -18.05 -15.17 9.87
N GLU A 40 -18.55 -14.04 9.36
CA GLU A 40 -19.27 -13.06 10.18
C GLU A 40 -20.79 -13.22 10.14
N GLN A 41 -21.36 -13.50 8.97
CA GLN A 41 -22.80 -13.45 8.78
C GLN A 41 -23.46 -14.83 8.90
N ILE A 42 -22.76 -15.89 8.48
CA ILE A 42 -23.32 -17.25 8.45
C ILE A 42 -22.88 -18.05 9.68
N ALA A 43 -21.57 -18.20 9.88
CA ALA A 43 -21.00 -19.06 10.92
C ALA A 43 -20.88 -18.37 12.29
N GLY A 44 -20.89 -17.03 12.33
CA GLY A 44 -20.80 -16.27 13.58
C GLY A 44 -19.49 -16.49 14.34
N ILE A 45 -18.40 -16.84 13.64
CA ILE A 45 -17.09 -17.14 14.24
C ILE A 45 -16.47 -15.87 14.81
N VAL A 46 -16.71 -14.72 14.16
CA VAL A 46 -16.23 -13.41 14.60
C VAL A 46 -17.34 -12.37 14.55
N PRO A 47 -17.25 -11.28 15.34
CA PRO A 47 -18.24 -10.19 15.31
C PRO A 47 -18.39 -9.58 13.91
N LYS A 48 -19.59 -9.10 13.59
CA LYS A 48 -19.83 -8.37 12.34
C LYS A 48 -18.96 -7.12 12.26
N GLY A 49 -18.42 -6.85 11.07
CA GLY A 49 -17.51 -5.73 10.82
C GLY A 49 -16.08 -5.96 11.28
N THR A 50 -15.72 -7.20 11.64
CA THR A 50 -14.32 -7.55 11.97
C THR A 50 -13.42 -7.40 10.74
N HIS A 51 -13.96 -7.72 9.57
CA HIS A 51 -13.29 -7.60 8.28
C HIS A 51 -13.92 -6.50 7.45
N THR A 52 -13.06 -5.66 6.88
CA THR A 52 -13.44 -4.59 5.97
C THR A 52 -12.75 -4.87 4.64
N TRP A 53 -13.54 -5.10 3.58
CA TRP A 53 -13.03 -5.51 2.27
C TRP A 53 -12.00 -4.52 1.70
N GLU A 54 -12.19 -3.23 1.94
CA GLU A 54 -11.33 -2.16 1.46
C GLU A 54 -9.91 -2.26 2.00
N LYS A 55 -9.73 -2.89 3.18
CA LYS A 55 -8.44 -3.08 3.84
C LYS A 55 -7.68 -4.32 3.34
N PHE A 56 -8.33 -5.18 2.55
CA PHE A 56 -7.65 -6.35 1.99
C PHE A 56 -6.68 -5.88 0.90
N VAL A 57 -5.55 -6.55 0.80
CA VAL A 57 -4.45 -6.17 -0.11
C VAL A 57 -3.94 -7.42 -0.83
N SER A 58 -3.86 -7.35 -2.16
CA SER A 58 -3.32 -8.45 -2.95
C SER A 58 -1.80 -8.54 -2.78
N PRO A 59 -1.21 -9.74 -2.94
CA PRO A 59 0.24 -9.93 -2.88
C PRO A 59 1.01 -8.95 -3.76
N GLU A 60 0.56 -8.76 -5.00
CA GLU A 60 1.22 -7.89 -5.98
C GLU A 60 1.19 -6.42 -5.55
N LYS A 61 0.08 -6.00 -4.92
CA LYS A 61 -0.03 -4.64 -4.39
C LYS A 61 0.87 -4.45 -3.16
N LEU A 62 0.96 -5.46 -2.30
CA LEU A 62 1.84 -5.42 -1.14
C LEU A 62 3.31 -5.37 -1.58
N GLU A 63 3.70 -6.23 -2.52
CA GLU A 63 5.04 -6.26 -3.12
C GLU A 63 5.42 -4.90 -3.68
N SER A 64 4.56 -4.31 -4.51
CA SER A 64 4.78 -2.98 -5.08
C SER A 64 4.98 -1.90 -4.00
N ILE A 65 4.22 -1.94 -2.91
CA ILE A 65 4.39 -1.00 -1.79
C ILE A 65 5.74 -1.22 -1.11
N LEU A 66 6.11 -2.46 -0.83
CA LEU A 66 7.37 -2.79 -0.16
C LEU A 66 8.59 -2.39 -0.99
N GLU A 67 8.57 -2.70 -2.28
CA GLU A 67 9.63 -2.36 -3.22
C GLU A 67 9.80 -0.85 -3.38
N SER A 68 8.69 -0.10 -3.49
CA SER A 68 8.73 1.37 -3.53
C SER A 68 9.33 2.01 -2.27
N ASN A 69 9.35 1.29 -1.15
CA ASN A 69 9.92 1.72 0.13
C ASN A 69 11.35 1.17 0.36
N GLY A 70 11.96 0.57 -0.66
CA GLY A 70 13.31 0.04 -0.61
C GLY A 70 13.43 -1.27 0.16
N LEU A 71 12.35 -2.07 0.22
CA LEU A 71 12.40 -3.45 0.70
C LEU A 71 12.32 -4.42 -0.48
N SER A 72 13.18 -5.43 -0.50
CA SER A 72 13.12 -6.53 -1.47
C SER A 72 12.31 -7.68 -0.88
N VAL A 73 11.20 -8.02 -1.53
CA VAL A 73 10.37 -9.17 -1.13
C VAL A 73 11.09 -10.47 -1.51
N GLN A 74 11.28 -11.34 -0.52
CA GLN A 74 11.99 -12.61 -0.67
C GLN A 74 11.03 -13.79 -0.82
N THR A 75 9.91 -13.76 -0.12
CA THR A 75 8.97 -14.88 -0.10
C THR A 75 7.55 -14.40 0.17
N VAL A 76 6.60 -15.02 -0.52
CA VAL A 76 5.17 -14.95 -0.21
C VAL A 76 4.64 -16.36 -0.09
N ALA A 77 3.99 -16.67 1.02
CA ALA A 77 3.44 -17.99 1.32
C ALA A 77 1.98 -17.88 1.76
N GLY A 78 1.12 -18.76 1.24
CA GLY A 78 -0.27 -18.86 1.65
C GLY A 78 -0.44 -19.40 3.07
N MET A 79 -1.54 -19.02 3.70
CA MET A 79 -1.94 -19.50 5.02
C MET A 79 -3.41 -19.87 5.04
N LEU A 80 -3.71 -21.06 5.57
CA LEU A 80 -5.07 -21.58 5.68
C LEU A 80 -5.40 -21.88 7.15
N TYR A 81 -6.55 -21.36 7.59
CA TYR A 81 -7.09 -21.64 8.91
C TYR A 81 -8.09 -22.80 8.82
N ASN A 82 -7.91 -23.82 9.66
CA ASN A 82 -8.88 -24.90 9.79
C ASN A 82 -9.74 -24.67 11.05
N PRO A 83 -11.03 -24.30 10.90
CA PRO A 83 -11.90 -23.98 12.03
C PRO A 83 -12.27 -25.18 12.90
N PHE A 84 -12.19 -26.41 12.36
CA PHE A 84 -12.50 -27.63 13.13
C PHE A 84 -11.36 -27.99 14.07
N SER A 85 -10.12 -27.82 13.61
CA SER A 85 -8.93 -28.14 14.40
C SER A 85 -8.39 -26.94 15.20
N GLY A 86 -8.74 -25.71 14.81
CA GLY A 86 -8.20 -24.48 15.38
C GLY A 86 -6.76 -24.13 14.96
N TYR A 87 -6.15 -24.91 14.05
CA TYR A 87 -4.77 -24.72 13.62
C TYR A 87 -4.63 -24.03 12.26
N TRP A 88 -3.54 -23.28 12.12
CA TRP A 88 -3.09 -22.68 10.87
C TRP A 88 -2.08 -23.57 10.17
N HIS A 89 -2.16 -23.60 8.83
CA HIS A 89 -1.23 -24.34 7.99
C HIS A 89 -0.66 -23.44 6.89
N TRP A 90 0.62 -23.64 6.58
CA TRP A 90 1.26 -23.06 5.41
C TRP A 90 0.75 -23.73 4.14
N SER A 91 0.59 -22.95 3.09
CA SER A 91 0.10 -23.39 1.79
C SER A 91 0.80 -22.62 0.68
N GLU A 92 0.85 -23.18 -0.52
CA GLU A 92 1.23 -22.43 -1.73
C GLU A 92 0.09 -21.53 -2.21
N ASN A 93 -1.14 -21.74 -1.72
CA ASN A 93 -2.32 -20.99 -2.15
C ASN A 93 -2.48 -19.69 -1.36
N THR A 94 -2.28 -18.56 -2.04
CA THR A 94 -2.41 -17.21 -1.46
C THR A 94 -3.82 -16.62 -1.56
N SER A 95 -4.81 -17.36 -2.10
CA SER A 95 -6.16 -16.82 -2.39
C SER A 95 -6.93 -16.35 -1.16
N LEU A 96 -6.57 -16.82 0.04
CA LEU A 96 -7.22 -16.45 1.29
C LEU A 96 -6.35 -15.56 2.17
N ASN A 97 -5.44 -16.15 2.92
CA ASN A 97 -4.46 -15.43 3.73
C ASN A 97 -3.08 -15.73 3.19
N TYR A 98 -2.14 -14.83 3.43
CA TYR A 98 -0.75 -15.05 3.09
C TYR A 98 0.17 -14.32 4.07
N ALA A 99 1.42 -14.78 4.13
CA ALA A 99 2.52 -14.11 4.77
C ALA A 99 3.55 -13.68 3.71
N ALA A 100 4.18 -12.53 3.92
CA ALA A 100 5.28 -12.04 3.11
C ALA A 100 6.51 -11.79 4.00
N HIS A 101 7.69 -12.14 3.48
CA HIS A 101 8.99 -11.78 4.04
C HIS A 101 9.69 -10.83 3.08
N ALA A 102 10.14 -9.69 3.61
CA ALA A 102 10.91 -8.71 2.86
C ALA A 102 12.15 -8.28 3.64
N VAL A 103 13.18 -7.84 2.94
CA VAL A 103 14.44 -7.39 3.53
C VAL A 103 14.74 -5.97 3.08
N LYS A 104 15.15 -5.08 4.00
CA LYS A 104 15.55 -3.71 3.68
C LYS A 104 16.80 -3.75 2.80
N SER A 105 16.69 -3.23 1.59
CA SER A 105 17.82 -3.14 0.66
C SER A 105 18.83 -2.11 1.15
N SER A 106 20.12 -2.35 0.91
CA SER A 106 21.24 -1.54 1.42
C SER A 106 21.45 -0.20 0.71
N ILE A 107 20.45 0.32 -0.01
CA ILE A 107 20.55 1.57 -0.76
C ILE A 107 19.30 2.42 -0.50
N GLN A 108 19.45 3.46 0.31
CA GLN A 108 18.62 4.67 0.22
C GLN A 108 19.52 5.90 0.43
N GLU A 109 19.90 6.55 -0.66
CA GLU A 109 19.92 8.02 -0.66
C GLU A 109 18.48 8.47 -0.87
N HIS A 110 17.96 9.27 0.05
CA HIS A 110 16.66 9.92 -0.06
C HIS A 110 16.72 11.00 -1.18
N PRO A 111 15.95 10.93 -2.28
CA PRO A 111 15.40 12.15 -2.82
C PRO A 111 14.25 12.58 -1.90
N ALA A 112 14.27 13.84 -1.48
CA ALA A 112 13.26 14.46 -0.62
C ALA A 112 11.82 14.23 -1.14
N PRO A 113 10.78 14.32 -0.28
CA PRO A 113 9.43 13.96 -0.66
C PRO A 113 8.96 14.83 -1.82
N ALA A 114 8.53 14.19 -2.92
CA ALA A 114 7.74 14.85 -3.94
C ALA A 114 6.47 15.37 -3.25
N GLU A 115 6.45 16.70 -3.12
CA GLU A 115 5.35 17.49 -2.64
C GLU A 115 4.06 17.03 -3.32
N PHE A 116 3.05 16.78 -2.50
CA PHE A 116 1.71 16.36 -2.86
C PHE A 116 1.15 17.35 -3.91
N ALA A 117 1.23 17.01 -5.19
CA ALA A 117 0.71 17.83 -6.27
C ALA A 117 -0.82 17.75 -6.30
N LEU A 118 -1.45 18.47 -5.37
CA LEU A 118 -2.80 18.99 -5.53
C LEU A 118 -2.65 20.50 -5.78
N LYS A 119 -2.60 20.90 -7.04
CA LYS A 119 -2.97 22.26 -7.43
C LYS A 119 -4.43 22.21 -7.85
N GLU A 120 -5.31 22.42 -6.87
CA GLU A 120 -6.64 22.93 -7.13
C GLU A 120 -6.51 24.36 -7.68
N GLU A 121 -7.10 24.53 -8.86
CA GLU A 121 -7.90 25.67 -9.29
C GLU A 121 -7.93 26.90 -8.35
N THR A 122 -7.27 27.99 -8.74
CA THR A 122 -7.70 29.36 -8.39
C THR A 122 -7.11 30.37 -9.36
N GLU A 123 -7.91 30.66 -10.38
CA GLU A 123 -8.27 32.00 -10.85
C GLU A 123 -7.54 33.20 -10.22
N GLU A 124 -6.61 33.81 -10.97
CA GLU A 124 -6.33 35.26 -10.95
C GLU A 124 -5.66 35.63 -12.29
N LEU A 125 -6.44 35.84 -13.35
CA LEU A 125 -7.00 37.13 -13.74
C LEU A 125 -5.95 38.26 -13.80
N ARG A 126 -5.53 38.56 -15.03
CA ARG A 126 -5.02 39.85 -15.52
C ARG A 126 -3.75 40.40 -14.86
N THR A 127 -2.63 40.24 -15.56
CA THR A 127 -1.85 41.39 -16.05
C THR A 127 -0.95 40.92 -17.20
N GLU A 128 -1.47 41.03 -18.42
CA GLU A 128 -0.63 41.09 -19.60
C GLU A 128 0.13 42.42 -19.55
N THR A 129 1.45 42.36 -19.46
CA THR A 129 2.31 43.55 -19.64
C THR A 129 3.37 43.22 -20.68
N SER A 130 3.22 43.92 -21.80
CA SER A 130 4.27 44.39 -22.71
C SER A 130 4.88 43.39 -23.69
N THR A 131 4.21 43.29 -24.84
CA THR A 131 4.83 43.20 -26.16
C THR A 131 5.79 44.36 -26.39
N ASN A 132 7.01 44.04 -26.85
CA ASN A 132 7.98 45.00 -27.35
C ASN A 132 7.97 44.94 -28.90
N SER A 133 7.72 46.08 -29.55
CA SER A 133 8.18 46.31 -30.93
C SER A 133 8.34 47.81 -31.13
N GLY A 134 9.57 48.22 -31.46
CA GLY A 134 9.97 49.60 -31.50
C GLY A 134 9.67 50.36 -32.80
N VAL A 135 9.82 51.68 -32.65
CA VAL A 135 10.56 52.60 -33.52
C VAL A 135 9.84 53.23 -34.74
N HIS A 136 10.05 54.57 -34.82
CA HIS A 136 9.86 55.52 -35.95
C HIS A 136 8.39 55.89 -36.28
N GLU A 137 7.98 57.14 -36.54
CA GLU A 137 8.63 58.42 -36.79
C GLU A 137 7.56 59.55 -36.73
N GLU A 138 7.98 60.80 -36.58
CA GLU A 138 7.17 62.02 -36.73
C GLU A 138 6.44 62.12 -38.09
N LEU A 139 5.25 62.77 -38.11
CA LEU A 139 4.97 64.00 -38.92
C LEU A 139 3.47 64.35 -38.97
N LYS A 140 3.11 65.38 -38.18
CA LYS A 140 2.41 66.61 -38.61
C LYS A 140 1.40 66.51 -39.77
N LYS A 141 0.09 66.54 -39.49
CA LYS A 141 -0.82 67.70 -39.67
C LYS A 141 -2.25 67.37 -39.28
#